data_AF-A0A1Q3BSW1-F1
#
_entry.id   AF-A0A1Q3BSW1-F1
#
_cell.length_a   1.000
_cell.length_b   1.000
_cell.length_c   1.000
_cell.angle_alpha   90.00
_cell.angle_beta   90.00
_cell.angle_gamma   90.00
#
_symmetry.space_group_name_H-M   'P 1'
#
loop_
_entity.id
_entity.type
_entity.pdbx_description
1 polymer ?
#
loop_
_entity_poly.entity_id
_entity_poly.type
_entity_poly.pdbx_seq_one_letter_code
_entity_poly.pdbx_strand_id
1 'polypeptide(L)'
;PFKIKTEGITTKIFQQKILFAFNKKPITKDINLLKTFSLFKEHSINLIKTKKKSFIFYETRNLSNAFWHRKRHMVSLPYEKDSTEQNIPTKARPIHMTYELMKYCKKEIQELLNKKLFRPSKSLWNCATFYVNQRIQ
;
A
#
# COMPACT_ATOMS: atom_id res chain seq x y z
N PRO A 1 -22.29 -2.60 -18.31
CA PRO A 1 -23.72 -2.22 -18.49
C PRO A 1 -24.21 -2.61 -19.90
N PHE A 2 -25.34 -3.31 -19.98
CA PHE A 2 -25.96 -3.66 -21.25
C PHE A 2 -27.06 -2.65 -21.60
N LYS A 3 -27.31 -2.42 -22.89
CA LYS A 3 -28.38 -1.56 -23.41
C LYS A 3 -29.33 -2.41 -24.25
N ILE A 4 -30.62 -2.24 -24.01
CA ILE A 4 -31.67 -3.00 -24.70
C ILE A 4 -32.14 -2.18 -25.91
N LYS A 5 -32.16 -2.83 -27.08
CA LYS A 5 -32.73 -2.31 -28.34
C LYS A 5 -33.91 -3.18 -28.75
N THR A 6 -34.69 -2.72 -29.72
CA THR A 6 -35.79 -3.47 -30.34
C THR A 6 -35.33 -4.79 -30.97
N GLU A 7 -34.10 -4.80 -31.51
CA GLU A 7 -33.51 -5.95 -32.21
C GLU A 7 -32.79 -6.93 -31.28
N GLY A 8 -32.43 -6.52 -30.06
CA GLY A 8 -31.59 -7.34 -29.18
C GLY A 8 -30.96 -6.60 -28.00
N ILE A 9 -30.13 -7.31 -27.25
CA ILE A 9 -29.36 -6.79 -26.11
C ILE A 9 -27.94 -6.49 -26.58
N THR A 10 -27.47 -5.27 -26.35
CA THR A 10 -26.08 -4.88 -26.64
C THR A 10 -25.29 -4.76 -25.35
N THR A 11 -24.07 -5.26 -25.31
CA THR A 11 -23.15 -5.07 -24.17
C THR A 11 -21.74 -4.81 -24.69
N LYS A 12 -20.92 -4.14 -23.87
CA LYS A 12 -19.51 -3.86 -24.19
C LYS A 12 -18.64 -4.65 -23.22
N ILE A 13 -17.83 -5.56 -23.77
CA ILE A 13 -16.88 -6.40 -23.02
C ILE A 13 -15.52 -6.25 -23.69
N PHE A 14 -14.46 -5.95 -22.94
CA PHE A 14 -13.10 -5.73 -23.46
C PHE A 14 -13.04 -4.78 -24.67
N GLN A 15 -13.78 -3.68 -24.58
CA GLN A 15 -13.93 -2.67 -25.64
C GLN A 15 -14.67 -3.14 -26.90
N GLN A 16 -14.90 -4.43 -27.07
CA GLN A 16 -15.71 -4.99 -28.16
C GLN A 16 -17.20 -4.90 -27.82
N LYS A 17 -18.00 -4.60 -28.85
CA LYS A 17 -19.45 -4.51 -28.74
C LYS A 17 -20.06 -5.83 -29.20
N ILE A 18 -20.79 -6.49 -28.32
CA ILE A 18 -21.47 -7.75 -28.59
C ILE A 18 -22.97 -7.46 -28.66
N LEU A 19 -23.63 -7.97 -29.71
CA LEU A 19 -25.08 -7.90 -29.90
C LEU A 19 -25.67 -9.31 -29.78
N PHE A 20 -26.59 -9.48 -28.84
CA PHE A 20 -27.43 -10.67 -28.72
C PHE A 20 -28.79 -10.37 -29.36
N ALA A 21 -29.03 -10.88 -30.56
CA ALA A 21 -30.29 -10.68 -31.27
C ALA A 21 -31.44 -11.48 -30.63
N PHE A 22 -32.66 -10.95 -30.67
CA PHE A 22 -33.83 -11.70 -30.24
C PHE A 22 -34.37 -12.59 -31.36
N ASN A 23 -34.52 -13.89 -31.12
CA ASN A 23 -35.06 -14.83 -32.11
C ASN A 23 -36.54 -14.59 -32.44
N LYS A 24 -37.28 -13.98 -31.51
CA LYS A 24 -38.69 -13.61 -31.68
C LYS A 24 -38.88 -12.16 -31.26
N LYS A 25 -39.88 -11.47 -31.82
CA LYS A 25 -40.21 -10.10 -31.40
C LYS A 25 -40.49 -10.09 -29.90
N PRO A 26 -39.71 -9.34 -29.09
CA PRO A 26 -39.87 -9.34 -27.65
C PRO A 26 -41.19 -8.66 -27.27
N ILE A 27 -41.86 -9.19 -26.24
CA ILE A 27 -43.06 -8.56 -25.67
C ILE A 27 -42.60 -7.30 -24.93
N THR A 28 -43.33 -6.19 -25.09
CA THR A 28 -42.98 -4.90 -24.47
C THR A 28 -42.84 -4.98 -22.94
N LYS A 29 -43.61 -5.86 -22.30
CA LYS A 29 -43.51 -6.18 -20.87
C LYS A 29 -42.13 -6.72 -20.48
N ASP A 30 -41.57 -7.64 -21.28
CA ASP A 30 -40.27 -8.26 -21.00
C ASP A 30 -39.12 -7.26 -21.16
N ILE A 31 -39.20 -6.38 -22.16
CA ILE A 31 -38.22 -5.32 -22.36
C ILE A 31 -38.19 -4.36 -21.16
N ASN A 32 -39.36 -3.99 -20.66
CA ASN A 32 -39.48 -3.09 -19.51
C ASN A 32 -38.97 -3.75 -18.23
N LEU A 33 -39.26 -5.03 -18.02
CA LEU A 33 -38.68 -5.82 -16.92
C LEU A 33 -37.15 -5.87 -17.01
N LEU A 34 -36.58 -6.11 -18.19
CA LEU A 34 -35.12 -6.11 -18.35
C LEU A 34 -34.49 -4.73 -18.06
N LYS A 35 -35.19 -3.63 -18.40
CA LYS A 35 -34.75 -2.28 -18.05
C LYS A 35 -34.78 -2.05 -16.54
N THR A 36 -35.84 -2.47 -15.84
CA THR A 36 -35.92 -2.31 -14.38
C THR A 36 -34.87 -3.16 -13.67
N PHE A 37 -34.62 -4.39 -14.11
CA PHE A 37 -33.53 -5.22 -13.59
C PHE A 37 -32.14 -4.59 -13.81
N SER A 38 -31.91 -3.94 -14.96
CA SER A 38 -30.66 -3.23 -15.22
C SER A 38 -30.45 -2.08 -14.24
N LEU A 39 -31.49 -1.26 -14.00
CA LEU A 39 -31.44 -0.15 -13.06
C LEU A 39 -31.21 -0.62 -11.62
N PHE A 40 -31.92 -1.67 -11.22
CA PHE A 40 -31.76 -2.27 -9.89
C PHE A 40 -30.32 -2.74 -9.66
N LYS A 41 -29.76 -3.47 -10.63
CA LYS A 41 -28.38 -3.97 -10.57
C LYS A 41 -27.37 -2.83 -10.42
N GLU A 42 -27.53 -1.74 -11.16
CA GLU A 42 -26.67 -0.56 -11.07
C GLU A 42 -26.75 0.10 -9.69
N HIS A 43 -27.97 0.26 -9.17
CA HIS A 43 -28.20 0.78 -7.83
C HIS A 43 -27.54 -0.10 -6.75
N SER A 44 -27.69 -1.42 -6.82
CA SER A 44 -27.04 -2.35 -5.89
C SER A 44 -25.51 -2.22 -5.91
N ILE A 45 -24.91 -2.13 -7.10
CA ILE A 45 -23.47 -1.96 -7.27
C ILE A 45 -23.00 -0.61 -6.67
N ASN A 46 -23.74 0.47 -6.92
CA ASN A 46 -23.44 1.77 -6.35
C ASN A 46 -23.52 1.77 -4.83
N LEU A 47 -24.54 1.12 -4.26
CA LEU A 47 -24.68 0.97 -2.80
C LEU A 47 -23.49 0.22 -2.19
N ILE A 48 -23.06 -0.89 -2.80
CA ILE A 48 -21.88 -1.66 -2.37
C ILE A 48 -20.62 -0.79 -2.45
N LYS A 49 -20.44 -0.04 -3.55
CA LYS A 49 -19.29 0.86 -3.72
C LYS A 49 -19.25 1.95 -2.65
N THR A 50 -20.40 2.54 -2.32
CA THR A 50 -20.51 3.56 -1.27
C THR A 50 -20.20 2.99 0.11
N LYS A 51 -20.74 1.81 0.46
CA LYS A 51 -20.42 1.13 1.72
C LYS A 51 -18.93 0.77 1.82
N LYS A 52 -18.31 0.33 0.73
CA LYS A 52 -16.87 0.05 0.70
C LYS A 52 -16.05 1.32 0.89
N LYS A 53 -16.45 2.43 0.25
CA LYS A 53 -15.79 3.74 0.40
C LYS A 53 -15.91 4.26 1.83
N SER A 54 -17.08 4.16 2.46
CA SER A 54 -17.25 4.58 3.85
C SER A 54 -16.41 3.70 4.78
N PHE A 55 -16.40 2.38 4.60
CA PHE A 55 -15.58 1.46 5.38
C PHE A 55 -14.08 1.81 5.29
N ILE A 56 -13.54 1.98 4.08
CA ILE A 56 -12.15 2.42 3.87
C ILE A 56 -11.89 3.76 4.56
N PHE A 57 -12.84 4.70 4.48
CA PHE A 57 -12.71 6.00 5.16
C PHE A 57 -12.65 5.87 6.68
N TYR A 58 -13.47 5.00 7.29
CA TYR A 58 -13.43 4.75 8.74
C TYR A 58 -12.12 4.09 9.17
N GLU A 59 -11.67 3.08 8.43
CA GLU A 59 -10.43 2.34 8.70
C GLU A 59 -9.20 3.27 8.57
N THR A 60 -9.15 4.07 7.51
CA THR A 60 -8.08 5.06 7.31
C THR A 60 -8.12 6.18 8.34
N ARG A 61 -9.30 6.61 8.82
CA ARG A 61 -9.41 7.56 9.95
C ARG A 61 -8.86 6.97 11.24
N ASN A 62 -9.16 5.72 11.56
CA ASN A 62 -8.69 5.07 12.78
C ASN A 62 -7.18 4.83 12.75
N LEU A 63 -6.64 4.39 11.61
CA LEU A 63 -5.20 4.19 11.41
C LEU A 63 -4.42 5.51 11.41
N SER A 64 -4.95 6.53 10.73
CA SER A 64 -4.37 7.87 10.65
C SER A 64 -4.41 8.56 12.01
N ASN A 65 -5.53 8.54 12.72
CA ASN A 65 -5.66 9.15 14.04
C ASN A 65 -4.72 8.50 15.07
N ALA A 66 -4.52 7.17 15.05
CA ALA A 66 -3.56 6.52 15.95
C ALA A 66 -2.09 6.96 15.72
N PHE A 67 -1.75 7.41 14.51
CA PHE A 67 -0.45 7.96 14.16
C PHE A 67 -0.35 9.48 14.46
N TRP A 68 -1.40 10.26 14.16
CA TRP A 68 -1.42 11.70 14.43
C TRP A 68 -1.62 12.06 15.91
N HIS A 69 -2.33 11.24 16.69
CA HIS A 69 -2.39 11.42 18.15
C HIS A 69 -1.02 11.21 18.81
N ARG A 70 -0.15 10.34 18.27
CA ARG A 70 1.25 10.21 18.72
C ARG A 70 2.11 11.40 18.31
N LYS A 71 1.76 12.10 17.22
CA LYS A 71 2.47 13.30 16.73
C LYS A 71 2.01 14.62 17.37
N ARG A 72 1.00 14.63 18.25
CA ARG A 72 0.65 15.82 19.05
C ARG A 72 1.75 16.22 20.06
N HIS A 73 2.74 15.35 20.26
CA HIS A 73 3.98 15.62 21.02
C HIS A 73 5.23 15.53 20.12
N MET A 74 5.10 15.78 18.82
CA MET A 74 6.28 15.82 17.94
C MET A 74 6.97 17.17 18.14
N VAL A 75 7.85 17.22 19.15
CA VAL A 75 8.83 18.30 19.30
C VAL A 75 9.75 18.21 18.08
N SER A 76 9.77 19.25 17.25
CA SER A 76 10.91 19.45 16.36
C SER A 76 12.10 19.67 17.28
N LEU A 77 13.00 18.68 17.39
CA LEU A 77 14.29 18.97 17.99
C LEU A 77 14.88 20.14 17.21
N PRO A 78 15.32 21.22 17.87
CA PRO A 78 16.05 22.27 17.19
C PRO A 78 17.30 21.60 16.61
N TYR A 79 17.27 21.31 15.32
CA TYR A 79 18.48 20.88 14.63
C TYR A 79 19.33 22.13 14.53
N GLU A 80 20.30 22.25 15.44
CA GLU A 80 21.33 23.28 15.35
C GLU A 80 22.04 23.11 14.01
N LYS A 81 21.77 24.06 13.12
CA LYS A 81 22.30 24.11 11.76
C LYS A 81 23.83 24.14 11.74
N ASP A 82 24.42 24.54 12.87
CA ASP A 82 25.85 24.73 13.09
C ASP A 82 26.41 23.73 14.11
N SER A 83 25.69 22.63 14.40
CA SER A 83 26.21 21.59 15.29
C SER A 83 27.46 20.96 14.67
N THR A 84 28.62 21.46 15.08
CA THR A 84 29.91 20.88 14.73
C THR A 84 29.89 19.42 15.14
N GLU A 85 29.98 18.51 14.17
CA GLU A 85 30.02 17.06 14.37
C GLU A 85 31.10 16.60 15.39
N GLN A 86 32.01 17.50 15.81
CA GLN A 86 32.99 17.26 16.86
C GLN A 86 32.41 17.25 18.29
N ASN A 87 31.25 17.86 18.54
CA ASN A 87 30.80 18.17 19.91
C ASN A 87 30.01 17.04 20.61
N ILE A 88 29.69 15.94 19.92
CA ILE A 88 29.02 14.77 20.54
C ILE A 88 29.71 13.48 20.04
N PRO A 89 30.92 13.16 20.51
CA PRO A 89 31.63 11.97 20.05
C PRO A 89 31.04 10.72 20.70
N THR A 90 29.94 10.19 20.15
CA THR A 90 29.47 8.86 20.54
C THR A 90 30.35 7.82 19.83
N LYS A 91 31.48 7.47 20.46
CA LYS A 91 32.33 6.33 20.07
C LYS A 91 31.86 5.10 20.83
N ALA A 92 30.65 4.63 20.53
CA ALA A 92 30.14 3.43 21.16
C ALA A 92 31.05 2.24 20.80
N ARG A 93 31.44 1.45 21.81
CA ARG A 93 32.17 0.21 21.59
C ARG A 93 31.24 -0.80 20.91
N PRO A 94 31.71 -1.58 19.92
CA PRO A 94 30.92 -2.67 19.37
C PRO A 94 30.48 -3.63 20.46
N ILE A 95 29.21 -4.05 20.42
CA ILE A 95 28.67 -5.04 21.35
C ILE A 95 29.29 -6.40 21.03
N HIS A 96 29.63 -7.17 22.05
CA HIS A 96 30.19 -8.51 21.87
C HIS A 96 29.18 -9.43 21.17
N MET A 97 29.60 -10.07 20.08
CA MET A 97 28.75 -10.90 19.21
C MET A 97 29.34 -12.30 19.09
N THR A 98 28.50 -13.34 18.99
CA THR A 98 28.95 -14.71 18.73
C THR A 98 29.60 -14.84 17.36
N TYR A 99 30.55 -15.77 17.24
CA TYR A 99 31.34 -15.97 16.01
C TYR A 99 30.48 -16.27 14.78
N GLU A 100 29.43 -17.08 14.94
CA GLU A 100 28.52 -17.46 13.85
C GLU A 100 27.78 -16.25 13.27
N LEU A 101 27.22 -15.40 14.14
CA LEU A 101 26.54 -14.18 13.73
C LEU A 101 27.51 -13.19 13.08
N MET A 102 28.74 -13.09 13.58
CA MET A 102 29.76 -12.23 12.98
C MET A 102 30.09 -12.67 11.55
N LYS A 103 30.19 -13.99 11.29
CA LYS A 103 30.42 -14.53 9.94
C LYS A 103 29.30 -14.16 8.99
N TYR A 104 28.05 -14.26 9.44
CA TYR A 104 26.88 -13.88 8.64
C TYR A 104 26.87 -12.37 8.36
N CYS A 105 27.05 -11.53 9.39
CA CYS A 105 27.08 -10.07 9.26
C CYS A 105 28.15 -9.62 8.25
N LYS A 106 29.34 -10.23 8.28
CA LYS A 106 30.40 -9.92 7.31
C LYS A 106 29.98 -10.17 5.87
N LYS A 107 29.28 -11.28 5.61
CA LYS A 107 28.79 -11.61 4.25
C LYS A 107 27.75 -10.60 3.78
N GLU A 108 26.79 -10.26 4.62
CA GLU A 108 25.71 -9.32 4.29
C GLU A 108 26.24 -7.89 4.07
N ILE A 109 27.18 -7.43 4.89
CA ILE A 109 27.87 -6.15 4.69
C ILE A 109 28.58 -6.13 3.33
N GLN A 110 29.26 -7.21 2.94
CA GLN A 110 29.91 -7.31 1.63
C GLN A 110 28.90 -7.23 0.47
N GLU A 111 27.76 -7.90 0.58
CA GLU A 111 26.70 -7.78 -0.42
C GLU A 111 26.15 -6.35 -0.53
N LEU A 112 25.98 -5.65 0.59
CA LEU A 112 25.52 -4.27 0.62
C LEU A 112 26.56 -3.29 0.05
N LEU A 113 27.85 -3.54 0.29
CA LEU A 113 28.96 -2.80 -0.34
C LEU A 113 28.97 -3.01 -1.86
N ASN A 114 28.78 -4.25 -2.32
CA ASN A 114 28.69 -4.57 -3.75
C ASN A 114 27.50 -3.88 -4.43
N LYS A 115 26.37 -3.77 -3.74
CA LYS A 115 25.19 -3.02 -4.19
C LYS A 115 25.36 -1.49 -4.12
N LYS A 116 26.52 -0.99 -3.65
CA LYS A 116 26.83 0.43 -3.44
C LYS A 116 25.83 1.16 -2.52
N LEU A 117 25.18 0.43 -1.60
CA LEU A 117 24.26 1.01 -0.62
C LEU A 117 25.00 1.69 0.53
N PHE A 118 26.21 1.23 0.85
CA PHE A 118 27.12 1.83 1.83
C PHE A 118 28.51 2.04 1.25
N ARG A 119 29.31 2.87 1.92
CA ARG A 119 30.73 3.11 1.61
C ARG A 119 31.53 3.13 2.93
N PRO A 120 32.78 2.63 2.92
CA PRO A 120 33.65 2.77 4.08
C PRO A 120 33.88 4.26 4.39
N SER A 121 33.79 4.62 5.66
CA SER A 121 34.00 5.98 6.14
C SER A 121 34.99 5.99 7.32
N LYS A 122 35.66 7.12 7.52
CA LYS A 122 36.53 7.38 8.69
C LYS A 122 35.87 8.39 9.63
N SER A 123 34.56 8.25 9.83
CA SER A 123 33.80 9.18 10.68
C SER A 123 34.29 9.16 12.12
N LEU A 124 34.23 10.30 12.79
CA LEU A 124 34.45 10.41 14.25
C LEU A 124 33.31 9.77 15.07
N TRP A 125 32.21 9.44 14.40
CA TRP A 125 31.00 8.85 14.97
C TRP A 125 30.94 7.35 14.75
N ASN A 126 30.64 6.60 15.81
CA ASN A 126 30.42 5.16 15.72
C ASN A 126 29.23 4.71 16.58
N CYS A 127 28.24 4.10 15.95
CA CYS A 127 27.10 3.49 16.64
C CYS A 127 27.34 1.99 16.86
N ALA A 128 26.91 1.47 18.01
CA ALA A 128 26.92 0.03 18.24
C ALA A 128 25.86 -0.64 17.36
N THR A 129 26.24 -1.73 16.69
CA THR A 129 25.35 -2.52 15.83
C THR A 129 25.07 -3.88 16.48
N PHE A 130 23.82 -4.35 16.42
CA PHE A 130 23.44 -5.70 16.82
C PHE A 130 22.62 -6.36 15.70
N TYR A 131 22.70 -7.69 15.62
CA TYR A 131 22.00 -8.47 14.60
C TYR A 131 20.70 -9.05 15.15
N VAL A 132 19.59 -8.84 14.44
CA VAL A 132 18.27 -9.38 14.81
C VAL A 132 17.86 -10.42 13.78
N ASN A 133 17.74 -11.67 14.21
CA ASN A 133 17.22 -12.72 13.36
C ASN A 133 15.68 -12.67 13.38
N GLN A 134 15.08 -12.20 12.28
CA GLN A 134 13.64 -12.31 12.06
C GLN A 134 13.30 -13.76 11.71
N ARG A 135 13.14 -14.62 12.73
CA ARG A 135 12.55 -15.94 12.49
C ARG A 135 11.10 -15.72 12.06
N ILE A 136 10.80 -15.97 10.79
CA ILE A 136 9.43 -16.14 10.31
C ILE A 136 8.97 -17.48 10.87
N GLN A 137 8.07 -17.43 11.84
CA GLN A 137 7.41 -18.60 12.43
C GLN A 137 6.01 -18.72 11.84
#